data_AF-A0A938X0N3-F1
#
_entry.id   AF-A0A938X0N3-F1
#
_cell.length_a   1.000
_cell.length_b   1.000
_cell.length_c   1.000
_cell.angle_alpha   90.00
_cell.angle_beta   90.00
_cell.angle_gamma   90.00
#
_symmetry.space_group_name_H-M   'P 1'
#
loop_
_entity.id
_entity.type
_entity.pdbx_description
1 polymer ?
#
loop_
_entity_poly.entity_id
_entity_poly.type
_entity_poly.pdbx_seq_one_letter_code
_entity_poly.pdbx_strand_id
1 'polypeptide(L)' 'MVSLKQWQQSRDELANMGVKLPAFDVDATREAGLKQPRWIHFGGGNLDRAFHAEIAQDVMDAG' A
#
# COMPACT_ATOMS: atom_id res chain seq x y z
N MET A 1 2.85 21.14 -1.11
CA MET A 1 3.69 20.30 -1.97
C MET A 1 3.40 18.87 -1.61
N VAL A 2 3.03 18.05 -2.59
CA VAL A 2 2.75 16.63 -2.40
C VAL A 2 3.94 15.93 -1.75
N SER A 3 3.70 15.21 -0.66
CA SER A 3 4.69 14.36 0.00
C SER A 3 4.38 12.90 -0.27
N LEU A 4 5.30 12.16 -0.89
CA LEU A 4 5.13 10.70 -1.04
C LEU A 4 5.39 9.94 0.27
N LYS A 5 6.21 10.51 1.16
CA LYS A 5 6.52 9.91 2.46
C LYS A 5 5.34 10.01 3.44
N GLN A 6 4.56 11.08 3.33
CA GLN A 6 3.36 11.34 4.13
C GLN A 6 2.14 11.48 3.22
N TRP A 7 2.03 10.60 2.22
CA TRP A 7 1.03 10.68 1.15
C TRP A 7 -0.42 10.71 1.67
N GLN A 8 -0.68 10.12 2.83
CA GLN A 8 -1.98 10.17 3.49
C GLN A 8 -2.45 11.62 3.77
N GLN A 9 -1.51 12.55 4.01
CA GLN A 9 -1.79 13.97 4.23
C GLN A 9 -2.04 14.74 2.91
N SER A 10 -1.74 14.13 1.77
CA SER A 10 -1.89 14.71 0.42
C SER A 10 -2.82 13.86 -0.47
N ARG A 11 -3.73 13.07 0.13
CA ARG A 11 -4.61 12.15 -0.61
C ARG A 11 -5.41 12.84 -1.70
N ASP A 12 -6.05 13.97 -1.37
CA ASP A 12 -6.90 14.68 -2.33
C ASP A 12 -6.10 15.24 -3.51
N GLU A 13 -4.92 15.79 -3.24
CA GLU A 13 -4.01 16.31 -4.28
C GLU A 13 -3.53 15.16 -5.19
N LEU A 14 -3.15 14.02 -4.62
CA LEU A 14 -2.74 12.82 -5.36
C LEU A 14 -3.89 12.23 -6.20
N ALA A 15 -5.10 12.15 -5.63
CA ALA A 15 -6.28 11.67 -6.33
C ALA A 15 -6.62 12.58 -7.52
N ASN A 16 -6.53 13.90 -7.35
CA ASN A 16 -6.72 14.88 -8.43
C ASN A 16 -5.66 14.77 -9.53
N MET A 17 -4.47 14.25 -9.22
CA MET A 17 -3.43 13.93 -10.20
C MET A 17 -3.64 12.58 -10.92
N GLY A 18 -4.70 11.84 -10.58
CA GLY A 18 -4.99 10.52 -11.14
C GLY A 18 -4.16 9.39 -10.54
N VAL A 19 -3.50 9.61 -9.41
CA VAL A 19 -2.78 8.56 -8.69
C VAL A 19 -3.79 7.63 -8.02
N LYS A 20 -3.69 6.33 -8.31
CA LYS A 20 -4.46 5.31 -7.59
C LYS A 20 -3.90 5.17 -6.17
N LEU A 21 -4.79 5.23 -5.19
CA LEU A 21 -4.45 5.14 -3.77
C LEU A 21 -5.12 3.90 -3.17
N PRO A 22 -4.56 3.31 -2.10
CA PRO A 22 -5.20 2.21 -1.40
C PRO A 22 -6.64 2.53 -0.98
N ALA A 23 -7.53 1.57 -1.21
CA ALA A 23 -8.96 1.62 -0.86
C ALA A 23 -9.26 1.03 0.52
N PHE A 24 -8.25 0.48 1.20
CA PHE A 24 -8.32 -0.03 2.57
C PHE A 24 -7.58 0.88 3.58
N ASP A 25 -7.79 0.60 4.87
CA ASP A 25 -7.03 1.22 5.96
C ASP A 25 -5.62 0.61 6.05
N VAL A 26 -4.64 1.36 5.52
CA VAL A 26 -3.24 0.93 5.44
C VAL A 26 -2.62 0.72 6.82
N ASP A 27 -2.95 1.55 7.81
CA ASP A 27 -2.35 1.48 9.14
C ASP A 27 -2.92 0.29 9.91
N ALA A 28 -4.24 0.08 9.86
CA ALA A 28 -4.88 -1.09 10.45
C ALA A 28 -4.38 -2.40 9.81
N THR A 29 -4.25 -2.43 8.48
CA THR A 29 -3.79 -3.61 7.75
C THR A 29 -2.33 -3.95 8.08
N ARG A 30 -1.49 -2.92 8.20
CA ARG A 30 -0.09 -3.08 8.65
C ARG A 30 -0.02 -3.64 10.06
N GLU A 31 -0.81 -3.10 10.99
CA GLU A 31 -0.85 -3.59 12.38
C GLU A 31 -1.31 -5.05 12.44
N ALA A 32 -2.35 -5.41 11.70
CA ALA A 32 -2.85 -6.78 11.61
C ALA A 32 -1.78 -7.73 11.05
N GLY A 33 -1.08 -7.32 9.97
CA GLY A 33 -0.01 -8.09 9.36
C GLY A 33 1.19 -8.32 10.29
N LEU A 34 1.52 -7.35 11.16
CA LEU A 34 2.57 -7.50 12.17
C LEU A 34 2.14 -8.45 13.31
N LYS A 35 0.88 -8.39 13.73
CA LYS A 35 0.35 -9.27 14.80
C LYS A 35 0.20 -10.71 14.33
N GLN A 36 -0.25 -10.93 13.10
CA GLN A 36 -0.54 -12.25 12.54
C GLN A 36 -0.06 -12.33 11.07
N PRO A 37 1.26 -12.41 10.84
CA PRO A 37 1.79 -12.46 9.49
C PRO A 37 1.35 -13.74 8.79
N ARG A 38 0.73 -13.58 7.61
CA ARG A 38 0.33 -14.71 6.75
C ARG A 38 1.36 -14.99 5.67
N TRP A 39 2.03 -13.95 5.19
CA TRP A 39 3.03 -14.01 4.11
C TRP A 39 4.20 -13.11 4.49
N ILE A 40 5.43 -13.58 4.23
CA ILE A 40 6.66 -12.81 4.45
C ILE A 40 7.50 -12.91 3.18
N HIS A 41 7.89 -11.76 2.65
CA HIS A 41 8.81 -11.68 1.53
C HIS A 41 10.22 -11.31 2.02
N PHE A 42 11.24 -11.96 1.48
CA PHE A 42 12.65 -11.65 1.78
C PHE A 42 13.30 -10.98 0.57
N GLY A 43 13.65 -9.70 0.74
CA GLY A 43 14.33 -8.89 -0.29
C GLY A 43 13.37 -8.03 -1.13
N GLY A 44 12.99 -6.85 -0.62
CA GLY A 44 12.09 -5.90 -1.29
C GLY A 44 12.73 -5.14 -2.45
N GLY A 45 13.05 -5.84 -3.54
CA GLY A 45 13.58 -5.27 -4.78
C GLY A 45 12.49 -4.72 -5.71
N ASN A 46 12.88 -4.39 -6.95
CA ASN A 46 11.93 -3.88 -7.95
C ASN A 46 10.86 -4.90 -8.35
N LEU A 47 11.25 -6.18 -8.52
CA LEU A 47 10.32 -7.23 -8.90
C LEU A 47 9.26 -7.50 -7.82
N ASP A 48 9.65 -7.45 -6.55
CA ASP A 48 8.72 -7.56 -5.43
C ASP A 48 7.69 -6.44 -5.45
N ARG A 49 8.15 -5.18 -5.52
CA ARG A 49 7.28 -4.00 -5.56
C ARG A 49 6.36 -3.94 -6.77
N ALA A 50 6.81 -4.40 -7.94
CA ALA A 50 6.04 -4.31 -9.18
C ALA A 50 5.09 -5.49 -9.41
N PHE A 51 5.22 -6.59 -8.66
CA PHE A 51 4.43 -7.81 -8.90
C PHE A 51 3.78 -8.34 -7.62
N HIS A 52 4.56 -8.84 -6.65
CA HIS A 52 3.98 -9.44 -5.44
C HIS A 52 3.23 -8.40 -4.59
N ALA A 53 3.79 -7.20 -4.44
CA ALA A 53 3.15 -6.13 -3.69
C ALA A 53 1.87 -5.62 -4.38
N GLU A 54 1.82 -5.61 -5.72
CA GLU A 54 0.62 -5.24 -6.48
C GLU A 54 -0.50 -6.26 -6.30
N ILE A 55 -0.18 -7.56 -6.37
CA ILE A 55 -1.17 -8.62 -6.12
C ILE A 55 -1.70 -8.52 -4.67
N ALA A 56 -0.82 -8.26 -3.71
CA ALA A 56 -1.24 -8.06 -2.33
C ALA A 56 -2.15 -6.82 -2.18
N GLN A 57 -1.83 -5.72 -2.87
CA GLN A 57 -2.63 -4.51 -2.93
C GLN A 57 -4.03 -4.80 -3.49
N ASP A 58 -4.14 -5.50 -4.62
CA ASP A 58 -5.42 -5.89 -5.23
C ASP A 58 -6.29 -6.72 -4.27
N VAL A 59 -5.68 -7.68 -3.55
CA VAL A 59 -6.39 -8.50 -2.56
C VAL A 59 -6.91 -7.63 -1.40
N MET A 60 -6.09 -6.71 -0.90
CA MET A 60 -6.47 -5.84 0.21
C MET A 60 -7.53 -4.81 -0.21
N ASP A 61 -7.49 -4.32 -1.45
CA ASP A 61 -8.52 -3.41 -2.01
C ASP A 61 -9.86 -4.14 -2.24
N ALA A 62 -9.84 -5.46 -2.46
CA ALA A 62 -11.04 -6.27 -2.66
C ALA A 62 -11.82 -6.60 -1.37
N GLY A 63 -11.20 -6.51 -0.19
CA GLY A 63 -11.80 -6.81 1.12
C GLY A 63 -11.69 -8.27 1.53
#